data_AF-A0A3B8RPX2-F1
#
_entry.id   AF-A0A3B8RPX2-F1
#
_cell.length_a   1.000
_cell.length_b   1.000
_cell.length_c   1.000
_cell.angle_alpha   90.00
_cell.angle_beta   90.00
_cell.angle_gamma   90.00
#
_symmetry.space_group_name_H-M   'P 1'
#
loop_
_entity.id
_entity.type
_entity.pdbx_description
1 polymer ?
#
loop_
_entity_poly.entity_id
_entity_poly.type
_entity_poly.pdbx_seq_one_letter_code
_entity_poly.pdbx_strand_id
1 'polypeptide(L)' 'MQRFEDLLKAVNELHTDFEKFYVKGQAAAGTRARKGLSDLRRLAQEVRKEIQMVKADRKGQKQ' A
#
# COMPACT_ATOMS: atom_id res chain seq x y z
N MET A 1 -3.98 8.81 11.11
CA MET A 1 -4.99 8.65 10.04
C MET A 1 -4.37 8.78 8.66
N GLN A 2 -3.45 9.72 8.44
CA GLN A 2 -2.77 9.90 7.15
C GLN A 2 -2.21 8.61 6.51
N ARG A 3 -1.49 7.75 7.26
CA ARG A 3 -1.00 6.46 6.72
C ARG A 3 -2.09 5.50 6.24
N PHE A 4 -3.26 5.55 6.87
CA PHE A 4 -4.41 4.75 6.44
C PHE A 4 -5.01 5.29 5.15
N GLU A 5 -5.13 6.62 5.04
CA GLU A 5 -5.60 7.29 3.83
C GLU A 5 -4.66 7.03 2.64
N ASP A 6 -3.34 7.04 2.86
CA ASP A 6 -2.34 6.72 1.84
C ASP A 6 -2.53 5.28 1.30
N LEU A 7 -2.75 4.31 2.19
CA LEU A 7 -2.99 2.92 1.82
C LEU A 7 -4.31 2.77 1.04
N LEU A 8 -5.38 3.41 1.51
CA LEU A 8 -6.68 3.37 0.85
C LEU A 8 -6.61 3.99 -0.55
N LYS A 9 -5.92 5.12 -0.70
CA LYS A 9 -5.69 5.76 -1.99
C LYS A 9 -4.93 4.84 -2.94
N ALA A 10 -3.85 4.21 -2.49
CA ALA A 10 -3.07 3.28 -3.30
C ALA A 10 -3.91 2.07 -3.79
N VAL A 11 -4.82 1.55 -2.95
CA VAL A 11 -5.75 0.49 -3.35
C VAL A 11 -6.77 1.00 -4.39
N ASN A 12 -7.35 2.17 -4.17
CA ASN A 12 -8.34 2.76 -5.08
C ASN A 12 -7.75 3.04 -6.47
N GLU A 13 -6.50 3.49 -6.56
CA GLU A 13 -5.82 3.74 -7.84
C GLU A 13 -5.65 2.46 -8.67
N LEU A 14 -5.52 1.29 -8.03
CA LEU A 14 -5.41 0.02 -8.73
C LEU A 14 -6.74 -0.46 -9.32
N HIS A 15 -7.88 -0.02 -8.80
CA HIS A 15 -9.21 -0.52 -9.17
C HIS A 15 -9.45 -0.50 -10.69
N THR A 16 -9.07 0.60 -11.34
CA THR A 16 -9.25 0.75 -12.80
C THR A 16 -8.38 -0.22 -13.60
N ASP A 17 -7.14 -0.47 -13.17
CA ASP A 17 -6.26 -1.42 -13.85
C ASP A 17 -6.70 -2.87 -13.60
N PHE A 18 -7.25 -3.17 -12.41
CA PHE A 18 -7.90 -4.44 -12.13
C PHE A 18 -9.07 -4.71 -13.09
N GLU A 19 -10.00 -3.76 -13.24
CA GLU A 19 -11.13 -3.90 -14.16
C GLU A 19 -10.66 -4.07 -15.61
N LYS A 20 -9.72 -3.22 -16.07
CA LYS A 20 -9.18 -3.30 -17.43
C LYS A 20 -8.46 -4.62 -17.69
N PHE A 21 -7.78 -5.19 -16.71
CA PHE A 21 -7.07 -6.45 -16.86
C PHE A 21 -8.04 -7.65 -16.83
N TYR A 22 -8.83 -7.79 -15.75
CA TYR A 22 -9.67 -8.99 -15.54
C TYR A 22 -10.93 -9.00 -16.40
N VAL A 23 -11.55 -7.85 -16.69
CA VAL A 23 -12.79 -7.76 -17.46
C VAL A 23 -12.51 -7.50 -18.93
N LYS A 24 -11.58 -6.58 -19.24
CA LYS A 24 -11.31 -6.11 -20.61
C LYS A 24 -10.10 -6.79 -21.26
N GLY A 25 -9.41 -7.69 -20.57
CA GLY A 25 -8.27 -8.46 -21.10
C GLY A 25 -7.03 -7.62 -21.47
N GLN A 26 -6.91 -6.38 -20.98
CA GLN A 26 -5.81 -5.49 -21.37
C GLN A 26 -4.50 -5.85 -20.68
N ALA A 27 -3.56 -6.48 -21.40
CA ALA A 27 -2.28 -6.90 -20.85
C ALA A 27 -1.46 -5.76 -20.21
N ALA A 28 -1.47 -4.56 -20.80
CA ALA A 28 -0.77 -3.39 -20.25
C ALA A 28 -1.32 -2.96 -18.88
N ALA A 29 -2.61 -3.16 -18.62
CA ALA A 29 -3.22 -2.91 -17.30
C ALA A 29 -2.71 -3.92 -16.26
N GLY A 30 -2.48 -5.17 -16.65
CA GLY A 30 -1.85 -6.18 -15.79
C GLY A 30 -0.43 -5.79 -15.34
N THR A 31 0.38 -5.24 -16.26
CA THR A 31 1.72 -4.74 -15.93
C THR A 31 1.67 -3.57 -14.93
N ARG A 32 0.75 -2.61 -15.15
CA ARG A 32 0.57 -1.48 -14.21
C ARG A 32 0.05 -1.92 -12.85
N ALA A 33 -0.96 -2.80 -12.82
CA ALA A 33 -1.50 -3.36 -11.58
C ALA A 33 -0.40 -4.08 -10.76
N ARG A 34 0.44 -4.90 -11.40
CA ARG A 34 1.58 -5.54 -10.73
C ARG A 34 2.57 -4.55 -10.14
N LYS A 35 2.90 -3.48 -10.88
CA LYS A 35 3.78 -2.43 -10.38
C LYS A 35 3.17 -1.74 -9.16
N GLY A 36 1.92 -1.28 -9.27
CA GLY A 36 1.27 -0.58 -8.15
C GLY A 36 1.04 -1.50 -6.93
N LEU A 37 0.81 -2.80 -7.12
CA LEU A 37 0.81 -3.77 -6.01
C LEU A 37 2.18 -3.89 -5.32
N SER A 38 3.27 -3.78 -6.09
CA SER A 38 4.63 -3.78 -5.52
C SER A 38 4.88 -2.51 -4.71
N ASP A 39 4.40 -1.36 -5.20
CA ASP A 39 4.47 -0.09 -4.48
C ASP A 39 3.60 -0.11 -3.21
N LEU A 40 2.39 -0.67 -3.28
CA LEU A 40 1.52 -0.86 -2.11
C LEU A 40 2.17 -1.75 -1.05
N ARG A 41 2.82 -2.85 -1.46
CA ARG A 41 3.56 -3.73 -0.55
C ARG A 41 4.67 -2.95 0.17
N ARG A 42 5.40 -2.10 -0.54
CA ARG A 42 6.44 -1.26 0.06
C ARG A 42 5.84 -0.28 1.08
N LEU A 43 4.79 0.45 0.71
CA LEU A 43 4.08 1.38 1.59
C LEU A 43 3.57 0.68 2.86
N ALA A 44 2.93 -0.47 2.73
CA ALA A 44 2.45 -1.25 3.86
C ALA A 44 3.59 -1.66 4.80
N GLN A 45 4.75 -2.02 4.25
CA GLN A 45 5.92 -2.37 5.06
C GLN A 45 6.50 -1.17 5.80
N GLU A 46 6.53 0.00 5.18
CA GLU A 46 6.97 1.26 5.81
C GLU A 46 6.06 1.62 6.98
N VAL A 47 4.73 1.63 6.76
CA VAL A 47 3.74 1.88 7.81
C VAL A 47 3.90 0.88 8.96
N ARG A 48 4.11 -0.41 8.66
CA ARG A 48 4.36 -1.43 9.70
C ARG A 48 5.61 -1.13 10.52
N LYS A 49 6.71 -0.73 9.87
CA LYS A 49 7.96 -0.35 10.55
C LYS A 49 7.75 0.86 11.46
N GLU A 50 7.05 1.88 10.99
CA GLU A 50 6.71 3.06 11.78
C GLU A 50 5.93 2.72 13.05
N ILE A 51 4.91 1.85 12.93
CA ILE A 51 4.17 1.38 14.10
C ILE A 51 5.09 0.68 15.11
N GLN A 52 6.03 -0.15 14.64
CA GLN A 52 7.00 -0.80 15.54
C GLN A 52 7.93 0.22 16.20
N MET A 53 8.41 1.22 15.47
CA MET A 53 9.26 2.29 16.03
C MET A 53 8.51 3.10 17.10
N VAL A 54 7.27 3.52 16.83
CA VAL A 54 6.43 4.25 17.81
C VAL A 54 6.19 3.39 19.06
N LYS A 55 5.96 2.09 18.89
CA LYS A 55 5.82 1.16 20.02
C LYS A 55 7.11 1.05 20.84
N ALA A 56 8.27 1.01 20.19
CA ALA A 56 9.56 0.94 20.86
C ALA A 56 9.88 2.24 21.62
N ASP A 57 9.66 3.40 21.00
CA ASP A 57 9.86 4.72 21.60
C ASP A 57 9.01 4.92 22.87
N ARG A 58 7.72 4.56 22.81
CA ARG A 58 6.82 4.57 23.97
C ARG A 58 7.25 3.63 25.11
N LYS A 59 8.01 2.58 24.83
CA LYS A 59 8.57 1.70 25.86
C LYS A 59 9.81 2.33 26.50
N GLY A 60 10.66 2.99 25.69
CA GLY A 60 11.84 3.71 26.18
C GLY A 60 11.50 4.89 27.07
N GLN A 61 10.42 5.62 26.77
CA GLN A 61 9.94 6.75 27.59
C GLN A 61 9.31 6.34 28.95
N LYS A 62 9.05 5.05 29.16
CA LYS A 62 8.49 4.52 30.42
C LYS A 62 9.58 3.96 31.35
N GLN A 63 10.84 3.98 30.94
CA GLN A 63 12.01 3.64 31.74
C GLN A 63 12.72 4.91 32.20
#